data_AF-A0A7Y3UUH5-F1
#
_entry.id   AF-A0A7Y3UUH5-F1
#
_cell.length_a   1.000
_cell.length_b   1.000
_cell.length_c   1.000
_cell.angle_alpha   90.00
_cell.angle_beta   90.00
_cell.angle_gamma   90.00
#
_symmetry.space_group_name_H-M   'P 1'
#
loop_
_entity.id
_entity.type
_entity.pdbx_description
1 polymer ?
#
loop_
_entity_poly.entity_id
_entity_poly.type
_entity_poly.pdbx_seq_one_letter_code
_entity_poly.pdbx_strand_id
1 'polypeptide(L)'
;MAMSPKERDEKRRAKAARLQEEDLRLKVRPGTKQALLELMEWAGIEEQGEAMTVMIHRLHELTRDEAVKLLTPPRHKIELSVNVVRKLDQFRLSRELRAPGLELGDDPDDTGLILVAERA
;
A
#
# COMPACT_ATOMS: atom_id res chain seq x y z
N MET A 1 24.15 38.97 -26.42
CA MET A 1 22.74 39.17 -25.98
C MET A 1 22.35 37.95 -25.16
N ALA A 2 21.96 38.11 -23.89
CA ALA A 2 21.46 36.99 -23.09
C ALA A 2 20.09 36.57 -23.66
N MET A 3 19.84 35.26 -23.75
CA MET A 3 18.55 34.73 -24.24
C MET A 3 17.38 35.29 -23.43
N SER A 4 16.31 35.66 -24.11
CA SER A 4 15.07 36.06 -23.47
C SER A 4 14.42 34.89 -22.71
N PRO A 5 13.60 35.14 -21.67
CA PRO A 5 12.84 34.09 -21.00
C PRO A 5 11.98 33.23 -21.94
N LYS A 6 11.40 33.84 -23.00
CA LYS A 6 10.54 33.15 -23.97
C LYS A 6 11.31 32.16 -24.84
N GLU A 7 12.47 32.56 -25.36
CA GLU A 7 13.35 31.70 -26.16
C GLU A 7 13.88 30.51 -25.36
N ARG A 8 14.15 30.70 -24.05
CA ARG A 8 14.55 29.60 -23.16
C ARG A 8 13.44 28.58 -22.96
N ASP A 9 12.20 29.04 -22.78
CA ASP A 9 11.05 28.15 -22.60
C ASP A 9 10.69 27.40 -23.89
N GLU A 10 10.72 28.07 -25.04
CA GLU A 10 10.56 27.42 -26.35
C GLU A 10 11.64 26.36 -26.61
N LYS A 11 12.91 26.66 -26.29
CA LYS A 11 14.00 25.69 -26.41
C LYS A 11 13.82 24.50 -25.47
N ARG A 12 13.30 24.71 -24.25
CA ARG A 12 12.98 23.64 -23.30
C ARG A 12 11.86 22.75 -23.83
N ARG A 13 10.76 23.33 -24.32
CA ARG A 13 9.65 22.60 -24.93
C ARG A 13 10.07 21.82 -26.17
N ALA A 14 10.88 22.43 -27.04
CA ALA A 14 11.40 21.75 -28.23
C ALA A 14 12.30 20.56 -27.87
N LYS A 15 13.13 20.69 -26.82
CA LYS A 15 13.94 19.58 -26.31
C LYS A 15 13.06 18.45 -25.76
N ALA A 16 12.07 18.78 -24.93
CA ALA A 16 11.17 17.80 -24.34
C ALA A 16 10.39 17.03 -25.42
N ALA A 17 9.84 17.74 -26.41
CA ALA A 17 9.15 17.12 -27.55
C ALA A 17 10.08 16.19 -28.36
N ARG A 18 11.33 16.60 -28.59
CA ARG A 18 12.31 15.78 -29.33
C ARG A 18 12.71 14.51 -28.59
N LEU A 19 12.84 14.60 -27.27
CA LEU A 19 13.22 13.47 -26.41
C LEU A 19 12.01 12.67 -25.91
N GLN A 20 10.79 13.05 -26.32
CA GLN A 20 9.54 12.45 -25.86
C GLN A 20 9.45 12.43 -24.33
N GLU A 21 9.98 13.47 -23.68
CA GLU A 21 9.95 13.62 -22.24
C GLU A 21 8.51 13.87 -21.81
N GLU A 22 7.97 12.98 -20.98
CA GLU A 22 6.68 13.13 -20.34
C GLU A 22 6.85 13.33 -18.83
N ASP A 23 6.10 14.28 -18.26
CA ASP A 23 6.10 14.58 -16.83
C ASP A 23 5.33 13.49 -16.05
N LEU A 24 6.05 12.54 -15.45
CA LEU A 24 5.45 11.60 -14.49
C LEU A 24 5.29 12.26 -13.12
N ARG A 25 4.08 12.77 -12.82
CA ARG A 25 3.78 13.48 -11.57
C ARG A 25 3.09 12.59 -10.54
N LEU A 26 3.70 12.46 -9.37
CA LEU A 26 3.16 11.71 -8.24
C LEU A 26 2.99 12.60 -7.00
N LYS A 27 1.77 12.68 -6.47
CA LYS A 27 1.51 13.29 -5.15
C LYS A 27 1.51 12.19 -4.09
N VAL A 28 2.41 12.29 -3.11
CA VAL A 28 2.60 11.26 -2.08
C VAL A 28 2.21 11.73 -0.69
N ARG A 29 1.71 10.80 0.14
CA ARG A 29 1.50 11.00 1.58
C ARG A 29 2.82 10.76 2.34
N PRO A 30 2.96 11.21 3.61
CA PRO A 30 4.20 11.06 4.38
C PRO A 30 4.74 9.63 4.44
N GLY A 31 3.89 8.62 4.66
CA GLY A 31 4.34 7.22 4.72
C GLY A 31 4.95 6.71 3.41
N THR A 32 4.35 7.05 2.27
CA THR A 32 4.91 6.70 0.94
C THR A 32 6.22 7.43 0.69
N LYS A 33 6.34 8.69 1.13
CA LYS A 33 7.58 9.46 1.02
C LYS A 33 8.69 8.85 1.88
N GLN A 34 8.37 8.41 3.09
CA GLN A 34 9.33 7.74 3.97
C GLN A 34 9.84 6.44 3.35
N ALA A 35 8.94 5.58 2.87
CA ALA A 35 9.32 4.34 2.20
C ALA A 35 10.27 4.59 1.00
N LEU A 36 10.02 5.65 0.21
CA LEU A 36 10.92 6.04 -0.87
C LEU A 36 12.31 6.45 -0.35
N LEU A 37 12.39 7.21 0.74
CA LEU A 37 13.67 7.65 1.32
C LEU A 37 14.47 6.47 1.89
N GLU A 38 13.81 5.51 2.53
CA GLU A 38 14.46 4.29 3.04
C GLU A 38 15.04 3.45 1.89
N LEU A 39 14.27 3.26 0.81
CA LEU A 39 14.76 2.57 -0.39
C LEU A 39 15.96 3.29 -1.03
N MET A 40 15.92 4.62 -1.07
CA MET A 40 17.01 5.45 -1.56
C MET A 40 18.27 5.30 -0.70
N GLU A 41 18.12 5.32 0.62
CA GLU A 41 19.23 5.13 1.56
C GLU A 41 19.88 3.75 1.38
N TRP A 42 19.08 2.68 1.26
CA TRP A 42 19.59 1.33 1.05
C TRP A 42 20.34 1.16 -0.28
N ALA A 43 19.89 1.88 -1.32
CA ALA A 43 20.50 1.84 -2.64
C ALA A 43 21.62 2.88 -2.83
N GLY A 44 21.83 3.79 -1.88
CA GLY A 44 22.78 4.90 -2.01
C GLY A 44 22.41 5.92 -3.10
N ILE A 45 21.11 6.13 -3.34
CA ILE A 45 20.59 7.05 -4.37
C ILE A 45 20.17 8.37 -3.73
N GLU A 46 20.68 9.50 -4.22
CA GLU A 46 20.37 10.83 -3.68
C GLU A 46 19.12 11.46 -4.31
N GLU A 47 18.85 11.14 -5.58
CA GLU A 47 17.78 11.76 -6.37
C GLU A 47 16.53 10.87 -6.48
N GLN A 48 15.36 11.40 -6.09
CA GLN A 48 14.09 10.64 -6.11
C GLN A 48 13.71 10.19 -7.52
N GLY A 49 13.93 11.04 -8.53
CA GLY A 49 13.61 10.70 -9.93
C GLY A 49 14.48 9.57 -10.47
N GLU A 50 15.75 9.51 -10.04
CA GLU A 50 16.65 8.40 -10.36
C GLU A 50 16.17 7.11 -9.69
N ALA A 51 15.88 7.16 -8.38
CA ALA A 51 15.37 6.01 -7.65
C ALA A 51 14.10 5.44 -8.30
N MET A 52 13.15 6.30 -8.69
CA MET A 52 11.94 5.88 -9.41
C MET A 52 12.25 5.25 -10.76
N THR A 53 13.15 5.85 -11.54
CA THR A 53 13.55 5.31 -12.84
C THR A 53 14.20 3.94 -12.68
N VAL A 54 15.13 3.79 -11.72
CA VAL A 54 15.79 2.53 -11.43
C VAL A 54 14.78 1.47 -11.01
N MET A 55 13.84 1.79 -10.12
CA MET A 55 12.79 0.86 -9.70
C MET A 55 11.93 0.35 -10.88
N ILE A 56 11.53 1.22 -11.79
CA ILE A 56 10.76 0.82 -12.98
C ILE A 56 11.55 -0.16 -13.86
N HIS A 57 12.83 0.13 -14.11
CA HIS A 57 13.67 -0.74 -14.93
C HIS A 57 13.94 -2.08 -14.24
N ARG A 58 14.27 -2.08 -12.94
CA ARG A 58 14.52 -3.30 -12.17
C ARG A 58 13.28 -4.18 -12.07
N LEU A 59 12.11 -3.58 -11.90
CA LEU A 59 10.85 -4.31 -11.93
C LEU A 59 10.57 -4.94 -13.29
N HIS A 60 10.95 -4.27 -14.39
CA HIS A 60 10.79 -4.77 -15.75
C HIS A 60 11.84 -5.85 -16.13
N GLU A 61 12.96 -5.94 -15.44
CA GLU A 61 13.95 -7.02 -15.59
C GLU A 61 13.44 -8.36 -15.03
N LEU A 62 12.48 -8.34 -14.10
CA LEU A 62 11.85 -9.56 -13.58
C LEU A 62 10.97 -10.24 -14.64
N THR A 63 10.62 -11.51 -14.41
CA THR A 63 9.58 -12.14 -15.23
C THR A 63 8.24 -11.44 -15.02
N ARG A 64 7.36 -11.48 -16.03
CA ARG A 64 6.03 -10.86 -15.97
C ARG A 64 5.27 -11.22 -14.70
N ASP A 65 5.29 -12.51 -14.34
CA ASP A 65 4.53 -13.01 -13.19
C ASP A 65 5.12 -12.52 -11.86
N GLU A 66 6.45 -12.40 -11.76
CA GLU A 66 7.13 -11.84 -10.58
C GLU A 66 6.86 -10.35 -10.42
N ALA A 67 6.96 -9.58 -11.50
CA ALA A 67 6.65 -8.16 -11.49
C ALA A 67 5.19 -7.90 -11.09
N VAL A 68 4.25 -8.67 -11.63
CA VAL A 68 2.82 -8.56 -11.29
C VAL A 68 2.55 -8.91 -9.82
N LYS A 69 3.24 -9.92 -9.26
CA LYS A 69 3.11 -10.26 -7.83
C LYS A 69 3.55 -9.13 -6.91
N LEU A 70 4.62 -8.39 -7.27
CA LEU A 70 5.07 -7.24 -6.47
C LEU A 70 4.09 -6.06 -6.54
N LEU A 71 3.46 -5.85 -7.70
CA LEU A 71 2.44 -4.81 -7.88
C LEU A 71 1.06 -5.21 -7.34
N THR A 72 0.84 -6.51 -7.13
CA THR A 72 -0.41 -7.08 -6.62
C THR A 72 -0.11 -7.77 -5.30
N PRO A 73 0.06 -7.00 -4.20
CA PRO A 73 0.40 -7.59 -2.91
C PRO A 73 -0.63 -8.68 -2.57
N PRO A 74 -0.17 -9.83 -2.05
CA PRO A 74 -1.05 -10.95 -1.79
C PRO A 74 -2.12 -10.51 -0.80
N ARG A 75 -3.38 -10.52 -1.23
CA ARG A 75 -4.49 -10.43 -0.30
C ARG A 75 -4.51 -11.73 0.48
N HIS A 76 -4.33 -11.66 1.80
CA HIS A 76 -4.53 -12.82 2.64
C HIS A 76 -5.98 -13.27 2.52
N LYS A 77 -6.20 -14.43 1.91
CA LYS A 77 -7.51 -15.08 1.95
C LYS A 77 -7.66 -15.67 3.35
N ILE A 78 -8.62 -15.15 4.13
CA ILE A 78 -8.95 -15.73 5.44
C ILE A 78 -9.80 -16.97 5.17
N GLU A 79 -9.17 -18.14 5.18
CA GLU A 79 -9.89 -19.42 5.14
C GLU A 79 -10.17 -19.88 6.57
N LEU A 80 -11.44 -19.85 6.97
CA LEU A 80 -11.87 -20.36 8.27
C LEU A 80 -11.95 -21.89 8.22
N SER A 81 -11.34 -22.57 9.21
CA SER A 81 -11.52 -24.02 9.34
C SER A 81 -12.96 -24.36 9.73
N VAL A 82 -13.42 -25.56 9.38
CA VAL A 82 -14.77 -26.07 9.75
C VAL A 82 -15.01 -25.96 11.27
N ASN A 83 -13.98 -26.19 12.08
CA ASN A 83 -14.07 -26.05 13.53
C ASN A 83 -14.30 -24.60 13.97
N VAL A 84 -13.64 -23.63 13.33
CA VAL A 84 -13.83 -22.20 13.62
C VAL A 84 -15.21 -21.75 13.18
N VAL A 85 -15.67 -22.17 11.99
CA VAL A 85 -17.04 -21.89 11.51
C VAL A 85 -18.07 -22.42 12.50
N ARG A 86 -17.93 -23.68 12.94
CA ARG A 86 -18.84 -24.28 13.93
C ARG A 86 -18.84 -23.53 15.26
N LYS A 87 -17.68 -23.07 15.72
CA LYS A 87 -17.58 -22.26 16.95
C LYS A 87 -18.27 -20.90 16.79
N LEU A 88 -18.10 -20.25 15.64
CA LEU A 88 -18.79 -18.98 15.33
C LEU A 88 -20.31 -19.17 15.24
N ASP A 89 -20.77 -20.27 14.63
CA ASP A 89 -22.21 -20.60 14.58
C ASP A 89 -22.78 -20.88 15.97
N GLN A 90 -22.07 -21.63 16.81
CA GLN A 90 -22.45 -21.88 18.20
C GLN A 90 -22.51 -20.58 19.01
N PHE A 91 -21.51 -19.72 18.84
CA PHE A 91 -21.46 -18.40 19.47
C PHE A 91 -22.65 -17.51 19.05
N ARG A 92 -22.98 -17.50 17.75
CA ARG A 92 -24.15 -16.79 17.23
C ARG A 92 -25.45 -17.29 17.86
N LEU A 93 -25.64 -18.62 17.87
CA LEU A 93 -26.86 -19.25 18.42
C LEU A 93 -27.01 -19.00 19.93
N SER A 94 -25.93 -19.10 20.71
CA SER A 94 -25.98 -18.81 22.15
C SER A 94 -26.38 -17.35 22.41
N ARG A 95 -25.90 -16.42 21.59
CA ARG A 95 -26.24 -14.99 21.68
C ARG A 95 -27.71 -14.74 21.34
N GLU A 96 -28.21 -15.30 20.24
CA GLU A 96 -29.62 -15.17 19.84
C GLU A 96 -30.59 -15.72 20.90
N LEU A 97 -30.23 -16.83 21.57
CA LEU A 97 -31.02 -17.42 22.65
C LEU A 97 -30.99 -16.59 23.94
N ARG A 98 -29.92 -15.84 24.19
CA ARG A 98 -29.75 -14.96 25.37
C ARG A 98 -30.33 -13.56 25.16
N ALA A 99 -30.40 -13.11 23.90
CA ALA A 99 -30.92 -11.80 23.49
C ALA A 99 -32.40 -11.47 23.86
N PRO A 100 -33.33 -12.38 24.20
CA PRO A 100 -34.69 -11.98 24.57
C PRO A 100 -34.77 -11.13 25.86
N GLY A 101 -33.71 -11.05 26.66
CA GLY A 101 -33.68 -10.28 27.90
C GLY A 101 -32.32 -9.68 28.28
N LEU A 102 -31.40 -9.55 27.32
CA LEU A 102 -30.04 -9.06 27.56
C LEU A 102 -29.81 -7.76 26.78
N GLU A 103 -29.61 -6.66 27.50
CA GLU A 103 -29.18 -5.38 26.92
C GLU A 103 -27.78 -5.55 26.31
N LEU A 104 -27.49 -4.87 25.19
CA LEU A 104 -26.27 -5.05 24.39
C LEU A 104 -24.95 -4.84 25.20
N GLY A 105 -25.01 -4.16 26.35
CA GLY A 105 -23.86 -3.94 27.24
C GLY A 105 -23.68 -4.97 28.35
N ASP A 106 -24.65 -5.85 28.59
CA ASP A 106 -24.64 -6.85 29.67
C ASP A 106 -24.28 -8.26 29.17
N ASP A 107 -23.90 -8.40 27.89
CA ASP A 107 -23.45 -9.68 27.34
C ASP A 107 -22.09 -10.05 27.95
N PRO A 108 -21.98 -11.15 28.73
CA PRO A 108 -20.71 -11.57 29.31
C PRO A 108 -19.65 -11.95 28.26
N ASP A 109 -20.06 -12.08 26.99
CA ASP A 109 -19.20 -12.33 25.84
C ASP A 109 -18.74 -11.03 25.13
N ASP A 110 -19.32 -9.86 25.43
CA ASP A 110 -18.89 -8.53 24.94
C ASP A 110 -17.79 -7.92 25.84
N THR A 111 -16.86 -8.74 26.33
CA THR A 111 -15.70 -8.30 27.14
C THR A 111 -14.61 -7.55 26.33
N GLY A 112 -14.99 -6.89 25.24
CA GLY A 112 -14.09 -6.27 24.29
C GLY A 112 -13.40 -7.31 23.40
N LEU A 113 -13.09 -6.92 22.16
CA LEU A 113 -12.27 -7.70 21.23
C LEU A 113 -11.09 -8.31 21.99
N ILE A 114 -10.98 -9.64 21.97
CA ILE A 114 -9.80 -10.35 22.47
C ILE A 114 -8.61 -9.81 21.67
N LEU A 115 -7.85 -8.90 22.28
CA LEU A 115 -6.54 -8.50 21.81
C LEU A 115 -5.69 -9.77 21.82
N VAL A 116 -5.52 -10.39 20.66
CA VAL A 116 -4.55 -11.47 20.43
C VAL A 116 -3.15 -10.84 20.42
N ALA A 117 -2.75 -10.24 21.54
CA ALA A 117 -1.42 -9.81 21.85
C ALA A 117 -1.42 -9.23 23.27
N GLU A 118 -1.28 -10.10 24.27
CA GLU A 118 -0.58 -9.73 25.50
C GLU A 118 -0.10 -11.00 26.21
N ARG A 119 1.14 -11.38 25.88
CA ARG A 119 2.04 -12.08 26.80
C ARG A 119 3.43 -11.48 26.60
N ALA A 120 3.80 -10.61 27.54
CA ALA A 120 5.17 -10.43 27.97
C ALA A 120 5.34 -11.19 29.29
#